data_AF-Q5S4Z0-F1
#
_entry.id   AF-Q5S4Z0-F1
#
_cell.length_a   1.000
_cell.length_b   1.000
_cell.length_c   1.000
_cell.angle_alpha   90.00
_cell.angle_beta   90.00
_cell.angle_gamma   90.00
#
_symmetry.space_group_name_H-M   'P 1'
#
loop_
_entity.id
_entity.type
_entity.pdbx_description
1 polymer ?
#
loop_
_entity_poly.entity_id
_entity_poly.type
_entity_poly.pdbx_seq_one_letter_code
_entity_poly.pdbx_strand_id
1 'polypeptide(L)'
;MVRKTTSKSYSVALVIVMVIYVAFSSVFDRQLFRSLSFSQGTLQQRWESRRTKQNPKVMAASAKITCDRSHTSYDLCSINGSCILNPKTGTLTLMDRTLTTSAPLVEKIRPYPRKSENWIMPRIRELKLTSGPSDLTRSCDITHDSPAIVFSAGGYTGSIYHDFIDGFIPLFITANSVYPDRDFILVVVNPKEWWMPKYIDILDMVTLVE
;
A
#
# COMPACT_ATOMS: atom_id res chain seq x y z
N MET A 1 -20.80 62.25 11.39
CA MET A 1 -19.88 61.09 11.41
C MET A 1 -20.69 59.86 11.82
N VAL A 2 -21.12 59.00 10.88
CA VAL A 2 -21.94 57.81 11.18
C VAL A 2 -21.01 56.60 11.24
N ARG A 3 -20.79 56.08 12.45
CA ARG A 3 -19.93 54.92 12.72
C ARG A 3 -20.73 53.66 12.37
N LYS A 4 -20.50 53.09 11.17
CA LYS A 4 -21.11 51.81 10.77
C LYS A 4 -20.65 50.69 11.70
N THR A 5 -21.59 50.08 12.40
CA THR A 5 -21.43 48.86 13.21
C THR A 5 -21.30 47.64 12.30
N THR A 6 -20.13 47.43 11.68
CA THR A 6 -19.88 46.29 10.78
C THR A 6 -19.31 45.06 11.49
N SER A 7 -18.75 45.19 12.70
CA SER A 7 -17.99 44.09 13.34
C SER A 7 -18.86 42.91 13.84
N LYS A 8 -20.10 43.12 14.30
CA LYS A 8 -20.93 42.04 14.86
C LYS A 8 -21.56 41.13 13.81
N SER A 9 -21.87 41.64 12.61
CA SER A 9 -22.48 40.84 11.54
C SER A 9 -21.52 39.84 10.90
N TYR A 10 -20.22 40.15 10.83
CA TYR A 10 -19.21 39.22 10.29
C TYR A 10 -19.00 38.00 11.19
N SER A 11 -19.01 38.17 12.52
CA SER A 11 -18.86 37.07 13.46
C SER A 11 -20.06 36.10 13.43
N VAL A 12 -21.29 36.63 13.29
CA VAL A 12 -22.49 35.79 13.17
C VAL A 12 -22.49 35.02 11.84
N ALA A 13 -22.08 35.65 10.74
CA ALA A 13 -21.98 34.98 9.44
C ALA A 13 -20.96 33.83 9.45
N LEU A 14 -19.80 34.00 10.10
CA LEU A 14 -18.78 32.95 10.22
C LEU A 14 -19.27 31.72 11.02
N VAL A 15 -20.00 31.95 12.11
CA VAL A 15 -20.58 30.87 12.92
C VAL A 15 -21.63 30.10 12.11
N ILE A 16 -22.48 30.81 11.36
CA ILE A 16 -23.48 30.17 10.48
C ILE A 16 -22.80 29.31 9.41
N VAL A 17 -21.74 29.81 8.76
CA VAL A 17 -20.98 29.05 7.75
C VAL A 17 -20.33 27.80 8.36
N MET A 18 -19.74 27.91 9.56
CA MET A 18 -19.17 26.75 10.27
C MET A 18 -20.23 25.72 10.63
N VAL A 19 -21.39 26.14 11.14
CA VAL A 19 -22.50 25.23 11.47
C VAL A 19 -23.04 24.54 10.21
N ILE A 20 -23.18 25.27 9.10
CA ILE A 20 -23.58 24.69 7.81
C ILE A 20 -22.53 23.69 7.32
N TYR A 21 -21.24 24.00 7.41
CA TYR A 21 -20.16 23.10 6.99
C TYR A 21 -20.10 21.81 7.81
N VAL A 22 -20.28 21.89 9.14
CA VAL A 22 -20.32 20.71 10.03
C VAL A 22 -21.59 19.89 9.79
N ALA A 23 -22.74 20.54 9.62
CA ALA A 23 -23.99 19.86 9.28
C ALA A 23 -23.90 19.17 7.91
N PHE A 24 -23.31 19.83 6.91
CA PHE A 24 -23.14 19.28 5.58
C PHE A 24 -22.18 18.08 5.58
N SER A 25 -21.03 18.21 6.27
CA SER A 25 -20.06 17.10 6.43
C SER A 25 -20.70 15.87 7.10
N SER A 26 -21.47 16.08 8.17
CA SER A 26 -22.11 14.98 8.91
C SER A 26 -23.30 14.34 8.19
N VAL A 27 -24.02 15.08 7.34
CA VAL A 27 -25.08 14.54 6.48
C VAL A 27 -24.47 13.77 5.30
N PHE A 28 -23.39 14.27 4.71
CA PHE A 28 -22.68 13.61 3.61
C PHE A 28 -22.06 12.28 4.07
N ASP A 29 -21.46 12.23 5.27
CA ASP A 29 -20.97 10.99 5.88
C ASP A 29 -22.11 9.97 6.04
N ARG A 30 -23.25 10.37 6.61
CA ARG A 30 -24.38 9.44 6.82
C ARG A 30 -24.95 8.88 5.51
N GLN A 31 -24.98 9.67 4.44
CA GLN A 31 -25.47 9.22 3.14
C GLN A 31 -24.50 8.29 2.41
N LEU A 32 -23.17 8.51 2.55
CA LEU A 32 -22.14 7.61 2.04
C LEU A 32 -22.16 6.25 2.75
N PHE A 33 -22.28 6.23 4.08
CA PHE A 33 -22.34 4.95 4.83
C PHE A 33 -23.61 4.14 4.53
N ARG A 34 -24.76 4.79 4.31
CA ARG A 34 -26.02 4.10 3.96
C ARG A 34 -25.98 3.46 2.57
N SER A 35 -25.28 4.08 1.62
CA SER A 35 -25.17 3.57 0.25
C SER A 35 -24.14 2.44 0.11
N LEU A 36 -23.07 2.44 0.92
CA LEU A 36 -22.12 1.34 1.03
C LEU A 36 -22.75 0.04 1.57
N SER A 37 -23.69 0.14 2.51
CA SER A 37 -24.34 -1.04 3.10
C SER A 37 -25.26 -1.78 2.12
N PHE A 38 -25.77 -1.11 1.07
CA PHE A 38 -26.65 -1.72 0.06
C PHE A 38 -25.89 -2.40 -1.09
N SER A 39 -24.63 -2.02 -1.36
CA SER A 39 -23.81 -2.62 -2.43
C SER A 39 -23.07 -3.90 -2.02
N GLN A 40 -22.90 -4.14 -0.71
CA GLN A 40 -22.27 -5.36 -0.19
C GLN A 40 -22.98 -6.64 -0.63
N GLY A 41 -24.32 -6.64 -0.71
CA GLY A 41 -25.10 -7.85 -1.03
C GLY A 41 -24.93 -8.37 -2.46
N THR A 42 -24.64 -7.50 -3.44
CA THR A 42 -24.51 -7.89 -4.86
C THR A 42 -23.08 -8.20 -5.27
N LEU A 43 -22.09 -7.53 -4.66
CA LEU A 43 -20.70 -7.91 -4.81
C LEU A 43 -20.42 -9.27 -4.16
N GLN A 44 -21.14 -9.60 -3.07
CA GLN A 44 -20.95 -10.85 -2.34
C GLN A 44 -21.11 -12.08 -3.25
N GLN A 45 -22.20 -12.09 -4.02
CA GLN A 45 -22.55 -13.24 -4.85
C GLN A 45 -21.66 -13.38 -6.10
N ARG A 46 -21.03 -12.29 -6.55
CA ARG A 46 -20.11 -12.32 -7.70
C ARG A 46 -18.71 -12.85 -7.35
N TRP A 47 -18.27 -12.75 -6.08
CA TRP A 47 -16.99 -13.33 -5.64
C TRP A 47 -17.12 -14.83 -5.36
N GLU A 48 -18.24 -15.28 -4.78
CA GLU A 48 -18.55 -16.70 -4.56
C GLU A 48 -18.57 -17.52 -5.87
N SER A 49 -19.16 -16.98 -6.94
CA SER A 49 -19.27 -17.72 -8.21
C SER A 49 -17.93 -17.96 -8.92
N ARG A 50 -16.86 -17.22 -8.59
CA ARG A 50 -15.52 -17.39 -9.18
C ARG A 50 -14.63 -18.41 -8.44
N ARG A 51 -15.03 -18.83 -7.24
CA ARG A 51 -14.23 -19.72 -6.36
C ARG A 51 -14.11 -21.17 -6.84
N THR A 52 -14.63 -21.52 -8.01
CA THR A 52 -14.63 -22.90 -8.49
C THR A 52 -13.46 -23.17 -9.44
N LYS A 53 -12.45 -23.85 -8.88
CA LYS A 53 -11.34 -24.57 -9.54
C LYS A 53 -10.23 -23.72 -10.16
N GLN A 54 -9.23 -23.39 -9.36
CA GLN A 54 -7.84 -23.52 -9.80
C GLN A 54 -6.98 -24.11 -8.68
N ASN A 55 -6.39 -25.27 -9.00
CA ASN A 55 -5.48 -26.00 -8.12
C ASN A 55 -4.10 -25.32 -8.22
N PRO A 56 -3.43 -24.92 -7.12
CA PRO A 56 -2.14 -24.25 -7.22
C PRO A 56 -1.07 -25.25 -7.66
N LYS A 57 -0.73 -25.24 -8.95
CA LYS A 57 0.55 -25.79 -9.39
C LYS A 57 1.64 -24.90 -8.82
N VAL A 58 2.33 -25.37 -7.78
CA VAL A 58 3.62 -24.84 -7.36
C VAL A 58 4.59 -25.14 -8.50
N MET A 59 4.64 -24.24 -9.50
CA MET A 59 5.72 -24.23 -10.46
C MET A 59 6.94 -23.70 -9.71
N ALA A 60 7.95 -24.57 -9.56
CA ALA A 60 9.29 -24.18 -9.13
C ALA A 60 9.85 -23.18 -10.16
N ALA A 61 9.52 -21.91 -9.96
CA ALA A 61 10.04 -20.83 -10.76
C ALA A 61 11.49 -20.58 -10.32
N SER A 62 12.37 -20.36 -11.30
CA SER A 62 13.77 -19.99 -11.06
C SER A 62 13.82 -18.79 -10.11
N ALA A 63 14.67 -18.88 -9.08
CA ALA A 63 14.93 -17.77 -8.17
C ALA A 63 15.37 -16.56 -8.99
N LYS A 64 14.61 -15.46 -8.94
CA LYS A 64 14.85 -14.31 -9.81
C LYS A 64 14.28 -13.01 -9.24
N ILE A 65 15.00 -11.91 -9.44
CA ILE A 65 14.50 -10.55 -9.26
C ILE A 65 14.19 -9.96 -10.63
N THR A 66 12.99 -9.42 -10.81
CA THR A 66 12.57 -8.76 -12.06
C THR A 66 11.88 -7.44 -11.74
N CYS A 67 12.21 -6.38 -12.49
CA CYS A 67 11.58 -5.07 -12.35
C CYS A 67 11.00 -4.62 -13.70
N ASP A 68 9.70 -4.33 -13.71
CA ASP A 68 9.03 -3.65 -14.82
C ASP A 68 8.96 -2.15 -14.52
N ARG A 69 9.61 -1.36 -15.38
CA ARG A 69 9.63 0.10 -15.33
C ARG A 69 8.97 0.74 -16.56
N SER A 70 8.22 -0.04 -17.34
CA SER A 70 7.59 0.43 -18.59
C SER A 70 6.45 1.41 -18.34
N HIS A 71 5.70 1.25 -17.24
CA HIS A 71 4.57 2.12 -16.93
C HIS A 71 5.02 3.53 -16.53
N THR A 72 4.37 4.58 -17.03
CA THR A 72 4.80 5.97 -16.80
C THR A 72 4.65 6.42 -15.35
N SER A 73 3.69 5.85 -14.62
CA SER A 73 3.35 6.29 -13.26
C SER A 73 3.92 5.42 -12.14
N TYR A 74 4.46 4.23 -12.37
CA TYR A 74 4.95 3.37 -11.29
C TYR A 74 5.99 2.37 -11.81
N ASP A 75 6.76 1.81 -10.88
CA ASP A 75 7.64 0.67 -11.12
C ASP A 75 7.12 -0.51 -10.29
N LEU A 76 7.22 -1.72 -10.85
CA LEU A 76 6.82 -2.95 -10.17
C LEU A 76 7.99 -3.93 -10.18
N CYS A 77 8.51 -4.29 -9.01
CA CYS A 77 9.52 -5.33 -8.88
C CYS A 77 8.95 -6.57 -8.17
N SER A 78 9.39 -7.74 -8.62
CA SER A 78 9.07 -9.04 -8.02
C SER A 78 10.36 -9.76 -7.63
N ILE A 79 10.32 -10.40 -6.46
CA ILE A 79 11.34 -11.35 -6.01
C ILE A 79 10.67 -12.71 -5.96
N ASN A 80 11.07 -13.60 -6.86
CA ASN A 80 10.57 -14.97 -6.89
C ASN A 80 11.56 -15.87 -6.15
N GLY A 81 11.14 -16.41 -5.00
CA GLY A 81 11.97 -17.22 -4.11
C GLY A 81 12.04 -16.65 -2.69
N SER A 82 12.66 -17.41 -1.79
CA SER A 82 12.85 -17.02 -0.39
C SER A 82 13.72 -15.77 -0.29
N CYS A 83 13.30 -14.79 0.51
CA CYS A 83 14.06 -13.57 0.70
C CYS A 83 14.12 -13.13 2.16
N ILE A 84 15.18 -12.40 2.51
CA ILE A 84 15.34 -11.73 3.80
C ILE A 84 15.19 -10.23 3.61
N LEU A 85 14.38 -9.60 4.46
CA LEU A 85 14.32 -8.15 4.61
C LEU A 85 15.21 -7.70 5.78
N ASN A 86 16.17 -6.81 5.52
CA ASN A 86 16.80 -6.01 6.55
C ASN A 86 16.03 -4.68 6.70
N PRO A 87 15.24 -4.48 7.76
CA PRO A 87 14.38 -3.30 7.90
C PRO A 87 15.17 -2.02 8.19
N LYS A 88 16.40 -2.11 8.72
CA LYS A 88 17.26 -0.96 8.99
C LYS A 88 17.82 -0.39 7.69
N THR A 89 18.33 -1.24 6.80
CA THR A 89 18.90 -0.81 5.52
C THR A 89 17.89 -0.76 4.38
N GLY A 90 16.70 -1.34 4.54
CA GLY A 90 15.71 -1.45 3.46
C GLY A 90 16.18 -2.37 2.34
N THR A 91 16.92 -3.43 2.68
CA THR A 91 17.50 -4.35 1.70
C THR A 91 16.75 -5.67 1.72
N LEU A 92 16.20 -6.05 0.57
CA LEU A 92 15.64 -7.37 0.33
C LEU A 92 16.67 -8.23 -0.40
N THR A 93 17.02 -9.37 0.20
CA THR A 93 18.01 -10.30 -0.36
C THR A 93 17.33 -11.59 -0.77
N LEU A 94 17.29 -11.89 -2.06
CA LEU A 94 16.89 -13.18 -2.59
C LEU A 94 17.96 -14.21 -2.25
N MET A 95 17.54 -15.29 -1.59
CA MET A 95 18.38 -16.46 -1.35
C MET A 95 18.43 -17.29 -2.63
N ASP A 96 19.61 -17.36 -3.24
CA ASP A 96 19.84 -18.26 -4.36
C ASP A 96 20.86 -19.32 -3.96
N ARG A 97 20.52 -20.60 -4.17
CA ARG A 97 21.41 -21.74 -3.88
C ARG A 97 22.41 -21.98 -5.01
N THR A 98 22.18 -21.38 -6.18
CA THR A 98 22.98 -21.58 -7.39
C THR A 98 24.05 -20.50 -7.60
N LEU A 99 23.92 -19.35 -6.92
CA LEU A 99 24.87 -18.26 -7.00
C LEU A 99 26.09 -18.52 -6.08
N THR A 100 27.02 -19.32 -6.56
CA THR A 100 28.33 -19.51 -5.90
C THR A 100 29.39 -18.52 -6.41
N THR A 101 29.22 -17.91 -7.60
CA THR A 101 30.31 -17.16 -8.26
C THR A 101 29.86 -16.04 -9.23
N SER A 102 28.65 -15.47 -9.10
CA SER A 102 28.24 -14.30 -9.93
C SER A 102 28.13 -13.04 -9.10
N ALA A 103 28.47 -11.89 -9.69
CA ALA A 103 28.23 -10.59 -9.06
C ALA A 103 26.73 -10.47 -8.72
N PRO A 104 26.39 -10.05 -7.49
CA PRO A 104 25.00 -9.97 -7.07
C PRO A 104 24.27 -8.94 -7.93
N LEU A 105 23.11 -9.33 -8.48
CA LEU A 105 22.20 -8.36 -9.09
C LEU A 105 21.83 -7.33 -8.02
N VAL A 106 21.84 -6.06 -8.38
CA VAL A 106 21.45 -4.96 -7.49
C VAL A 106 20.44 -4.08 -8.21
N GLU A 107 19.20 -4.12 -7.74
CA GLU A 107 18.14 -3.23 -8.18
C GLU A 107 17.79 -2.25 -7.05
N LYS A 108 17.29 -1.08 -7.45
CA LYS A 108 16.80 -0.05 -6.55
C LYS A 108 15.38 0.33 -6.94
N ILE A 109 14.52 0.49 -5.95
CA ILE A 109 13.12 0.86 -6.16
C ILE A 109 12.62 1.75 -5.02
N ARG A 110 11.77 2.70 -5.37
CA ARG A 110 10.95 3.46 -4.41
C ARG A 110 9.51 2.97 -4.61
N PRO A 111 8.94 2.16 -3.70
CA PRO A 111 7.70 1.43 -3.93
C PRO A 111 6.48 2.35 -3.71
N TYR A 112 6.37 3.39 -4.53
CA TYR A 112 5.35 4.43 -4.45
C TYR A 112 4.84 4.75 -5.86
N PRO A 113 3.53 4.95 -6.06
CA PRO A 113 3.00 5.41 -7.34
C PRO A 113 3.46 6.84 -7.64
N ARG A 114 3.22 7.32 -8.86
CA ARG A 114 3.67 8.63 -9.36
C ARG A 114 5.20 8.75 -9.48
N LYS A 115 5.86 7.74 -10.05
CA LYS A 115 7.34 7.72 -10.20
C LYS A 115 7.94 8.94 -10.89
N SER A 116 7.16 9.64 -11.72
CA SER A 116 7.58 10.85 -12.45
C SER A 116 7.55 12.12 -11.59
N GLU A 117 7.03 12.06 -10.37
CA GLU A 117 6.89 13.22 -9.48
C GLU A 117 8.20 13.51 -8.73
N ASN A 118 9.02 14.38 -9.32
CA ASN A 118 10.34 14.74 -8.80
C ASN A 118 10.31 15.36 -7.39
N TRP A 119 9.18 15.91 -6.94
CA TRP A 119 9.07 16.53 -5.62
C TRP A 119 8.94 15.53 -4.48
N ILE A 120 8.11 14.49 -4.67
CA ILE A 120 7.85 13.51 -3.61
C ILE A 120 8.78 12.30 -3.69
N MET A 121 9.22 11.91 -4.90
CA MET A 121 9.99 10.70 -5.08
C MET A 121 11.26 10.71 -4.22
N PRO A 122 12.07 11.79 -4.14
CA PRO A 122 13.25 11.88 -3.28
C PRO A 122 12.98 11.60 -1.79
N ARG A 123 11.76 11.84 -1.31
CA ARG A 123 11.34 11.60 0.09
C ARG A 123 10.83 10.19 0.34
N ILE A 124 10.52 9.42 -0.71
CA ILE A 124 10.15 8.01 -0.58
C ILE A 124 11.39 7.19 -0.26
N ARG A 125 11.36 6.38 0.79
CA ARG A 125 12.43 5.44 1.11
C ARG A 125 12.77 4.54 -0.08
N GLU A 126 14.02 4.61 -0.54
CA GLU A 126 14.57 3.70 -1.54
C GLU A 126 14.90 2.36 -0.90
N LEU A 127 14.47 1.27 -1.55
CA LEU A 127 14.77 -0.10 -1.19
C LEU A 127 15.79 -0.67 -2.17
N LYS A 128 16.67 -1.53 -1.65
CA LYS A 128 17.66 -2.27 -2.42
C LYS A 128 17.21 -3.72 -2.55
N LEU A 129 17.10 -4.23 -3.77
CA LEU A 129 16.84 -5.65 -4.03
C LEU A 129 18.14 -6.28 -4.51
N THR A 130 18.55 -7.40 -3.93
CA THR A 130 19.79 -8.05 -4.32
C THR A 130 19.70 -9.57 -4.19
N SER A 131 20.56 -10.29 -4.91
CA SER A 131 20.72 -11.74 -4.75
C SER A 131 21.98 -12.05 -3.96
N GLY A 132 21.96 -13.10 -3.15
CA GLY A 132 23.13 -13.51 -2.37
C GLY A 132 23.13 -15.01 -2.09
N PRO A 133 24.29 -15.55 -1.69
CA PRO A 133 24.41 -16.97 -1.34
C PRO A 133 23.47 -17.30 -0.17
N SER A 134 22.90 -18.51 -0.24
CA SER A 134 21.94 -19.01 0.76
C SER A 134 22.54 -19.15 2.17
N ASP A 135 23.87 -19.16 2.29
CA ASP A 135 24.62 -19.27 3.56
C ASP A 135 24.62 -17.97 4.38
N LEU A 136 23.81 -16.98 4.01
CA LEU A 136 23.43 -15.89 4.90
C LEU A 136 22.52 -16.43 6.01
N THR A 137 23.05 -17.27 6.88
CA THR A 137 22.49 -17.70 8.17
C THR A 137 22.46 -16.53 9.14
N ARG A 138 21.84 -15.42 8.75
CA ARG A 138 21.34 -14.45 9.71
C ARG A 138 20.09 -15.05 10.31
N SER A 139 20.12 -15.29 11.62
CA SER A 139 18.93 -15.51 12.44
C SER A 139 17.87 -14.48 12.03
N CYS A 140 16.79 -14.92 11.41
CA CYS A 140 15.64 -14.06 11.16
C CYS A 140 14.86 -13.98 12.47
N ASP A 141 14.54 -12.77 12.92
CA ASP A 141 13.73 -12.58 14.12
C ASP A 141 12.30 -13.09 13.91
N ILE A 142 11.79 -12.96 12.68
CA ILE A 142 10.44 -13.37 12.27
C ILE A 142 10.52 -13.99 10.87
N THR A 143 9.83 -15.11 10.68
CA THR A 143 9.71 -15.82 9.40
C THR A 143 8.24 -15.91 9.00
N HIS A 144 7.97 -15.73 7.71
CA HIS A 144 6.63 -15.86 7.13
C HIS A 144 6.67 -16.82 5.94
N ASP A 145 5.68 -17.69 5.84
CA ASP A 145 5.53 -18.64 4.71
C ASP A 145 4.71 -18.04 3.55
N SER A 146 3.99 -16.96 3.82
CA SER A 146 3.20 -16.21 2.83
C SER A 146 4.07 -15.18 2.09
N PRO A 147 3.76 -14.88 0.81
CA PRO A 147 4.45 -13.85 0.05
C PRO A 147 4.22 -12.47 0.66
N ALA A 148 5.06 -11.51 0.30
CA ALA A 148 4.95 -10.13 0.77
C ALA A 148 4.60 -9.16 -0.36
N ILE A 149 3.79 -8.15 -0.04
CA ILE A 149 3.66 -6.93 -0.84
C ILE A 149 4.31 -5.79 -0.06
N VAL A 150 5.24 -5.09 -0.72
CA VAL A 150 5.96 -3.96 -0.14
C VAL A 150 5.49 -2.67 -0.82
N PHE A 151 5.01 -1.71 -0.03
CA PHE A 151 4.59 -0.40 -0.55
C PHE A 151 4.94 0.71 0.44
N SER A 152 5.06 1.94 -0.07
CA SER A 152 5.36 3.12 0.74
C SER A 152 4.09 3.84 1.15
N ALA A 153 3.94 4.09 2.45
CA ALA A 153 2.94 5.00 3.01
C ALA A 153 3.55 6.37 3.37
N GLY A 154 4.56 6.82 2.60
CA GLY A 154 5.12 8.17 2.63
C GLY A 154 4.63 9.05 1.47
N GLY A 155 5.38 10.09 1.12
CA GLY A 155 5.02 10.95 -0.01
C GLY A 155 3.82 11.84 0.29
N TYR A 156 2.77 11.73 -0.53
CA TYR A 156 1.53 12.51 -0.35
C TYR A 156 0.55 11.88 0.64
N THR A 157 0.73 10.61 1.03
CA THR A 157 -0.07 10.00 2.10
C THR A 157 -0.02 10.87 3.35
N GLY A 158 -1.15 11.02 4.03
CA GLY A 158 -1.33 12.10 4.99
C GLY A 158 -2.74 12.67 5.05
N SER A 159 -3.42 12.68 3.91
CA SER A 159 -4.83 13.02 3.79
C SER A 159 -5.62 11.82 3.30
N ILE A 160 -6.90 11.74 3.64
CA ILE A 160 -7.78 10.63 3.19
C ILE A 160 -7.72 10.47 1.68
N TYR A 161 -7.74 11.58 0.92
CA TYR A 161 -7.65 11.51 -0.54
C TYR A 161 -6.37 10.80 -1.02
N HIS A 162 -5.21 11.21 -0.53
CA HIS A 162 -3.94 10.61 -0.97
C HIS A 162 -3.70 9.23 -0.36
N ASP A 163 -4.18 8.97 0.85
CA ASP A 163 -4.12 7.64 1.47
C ASP A 163 -4.85 6.61 0.59
N PHE A 164 -5.96 6.98 -0.02
CA PHE A 164 -6.70 6.09 -0.93
C PHE A 164 -6.10 6.04 -2.33
N ILE A 165 -5.89 7.19 -2.98
CA ILE A 165 -5.48 7.23 -4.39
C ILE A 165 -4.02 6.80 -4.60
N ASP A 166 -3.14 7.15 -3.66
CA ASP A 166 -1.69 6.87 -3.77
C ASP A 166 -1.24 5.71 -2.85
N GLY A 167 -2.13 5.20 -1.99
CA GLY A 167 -1.86 4.08 -1.09
C GLY A 167 -2.76 2.87 -1.36
N PHE A 168 -4.00 2.93 -0.87
CA PHE A 168 -4.90 1.76 -0.84
C PHE A 168 -5.36 1.26 -2.20
N ILE A 169 -5.73 2.13 -3.13
CA ILE A 169 -6.23 1.69 -4.45
C ILE A 169 -5.12 0.97 -5.23
N PRO A 170 -3.90 1.52 -5.37
CA PRO A 170 -2.78 0.79 -5.97
C PRO A 170 -2.50 -0.53 -5.26
N LEU A 171 -2.50 -0.52 -3.91
CA LEU A 171 -2.27 -1.73 -3.12
C LEU A 171 -3.29 -2.82 -3.43
N PHE A 172 -4.58 -2.48 -3.40
CA PHE A 172 -5.67 -3.43 -3.65
C PHE A 172 -5.62 -4.00 -5.07
N ILE A 173 -5.35 -3.13 -6.06
CA ILE A 173 -5.17 -3.56 -7.46
C ILE A 173 -3.99 -4.53 -7.57
N THR A 174 -2.84 -4.21 -6.96
CA THR A 174 -1.66 -5.09 -6.99
C THR A 174 -1.93 -6.41 -6.29
N ALA A 175 -2.51 -6.40 -5.09
CA ALA A 175 -2.85 -7.59 -4.33
C ALA A 175 -3.77 -8.53 -5.13
N ASN A 176 -4.89 -8.01 -5.64
CA ASN A 176 -5.84 -8.80 -6.42
C ASN A 176 -5.28 -9.27 -7.78
N SER A 177 -4.30 -8.56 -8.34
CA SER A 177 -3.68 -8.97 -9.62
C SER A 177 -2.62 -10.04 -9.45
N VAL A 178 -1.85 -9.99 -8.35
CA VAL A 178 -0.69 -10.88 -8.13
C VAL A 178 -1.03 -12.07 -7.24
N TYR A 179 -1.94 -11.90 -6.29
CA TYR A 179 -2.35 -12.91 -5.31
C TYR A 179 -3.89 -12.98 -5.19
N PRO A 180 -4.63 -13.32 -6.28
CA PRO A 180 -6.09 -13.23 -6.32
C PRO A 180 -6.85 -14.08 -5.29
N ASP A 181 -6.23 -15.10 -4.69
CA ASP A 181 -6.84 -16.00 -3.70
C ASP A 181 -5.78 -16.56 -2.73
N ARG A 182 -4.83 -15.73 -2.32
CA ARG A 182 -3.72 -16.17 -1.46
C ARG A 182 -3.39 -15.10 -0.43
N ASP A 183 -3.22 -15.52 0.81
CA ASP A 183 -2.72 -14.64 1.87
C ASP A 183 -1.36 -14.06 1.52
N PHE A 184 -1.16 -12.82 1.92
CA PHE A 184 0.12 -12.13 1.82
C PHE A 184 0.35 -11.24 3.03
N ILE A 185 1.61 -10.98 3.32
CA ILE A 185 2.00 -10.02 4.35
C ILE A 185 2.19 -8.64 3.71
N LEU A 186 1.82 -7.59 4.45
CA LEU A 186 2.10 -6.21 4.06
C LEU A 186 3.37 -5.72 4.74
N VAL A 187 4.27 -5.15 3.93
CA VAL A 187 5.43 -4.43 4.42
C VAL A 187 5.27 -2.97 4.06
N VAL A 188 4.85 -2.18 5.05
CA VAL A 188 4.64 -0.74 4.88
C VAL A 188 5.95 0.00 5.16
N VAL A 189 6.48 0.69 4.15
CA VAL A 189 7.69 1.50 4.31
C VAL A 189 7.37 2.98 4.38
N ASN A 190 8.20 3.74 5.10
CA ASN A 190 8.03 5.19 5.25
C ASN A 190 6.65 5.65 5.82
N PRO A 191 5.92 4.90 6.67
CA PRO A 191 4.67 5.43 7.21
C PRO A 191 4.94 6.61 8.16
N LYS A 192 4.03 7.57 8.21
CA LYS A 192 3.98 8.52 9.33
C LYS A 192 3.60 7.74 10.60
N GLU A 193 4.08 8.18 11.76
CA GLU A 193 3.87 7.48 13.04
C GLU A 193 2.38 7.20 13.34
N TRP A 194 1.51 8.14 13.00
CA TRP A 194 0.07 8.02 13.18
C TRP A 194 -0.65 7.22 12.09
N TRP A 195 0.01 6.95 10.95
CA TRP A 195 -0.65 6.37 9.78
C TRP A 195 -1.03 4.90 9.99
N MET A 196 -0.11 4.09 10.54
CA MET A 196 -0.39 2.68 10.82
C MET A 196 -1.52 2.51 11.85
N PRO A 197 -1.53 3.18 13.02
CA PRO A 197 -2.64 3.10 13.96
C PRO A 197 -3.99 3.52 13.39
N LYS A 198 -3.99 4.46 12.43
CA LYS A 198 -5.22 4.95 11.80
C LYS A 198 -5.88 3.89 10.89
N TYR A 199 -5.10 3.01 10.29
CA TYR A 199 -5.56 2.16 9.19
C TYR A 199 -5.29 0.66 9.39
N ILE A 200 -4.84 0.24 10.56
CA ILE A 200 -4.51 -1.17 10.82
C ILE A 200 -5.68 -2.10 10.49
N ASP A 201 -6.91 -1.74 10.88
CA ASP A 201 -8.11 -2.55 10.61
C ASP A 201 -8.38 -2.69 9.10
N ILE A 202 -8.10 -1.64 8.30
CA ILE A 202 -8.27 -1.71 6.84
C ILE A 202 -7.19 -2.60 6.22
N LEU A 203 -5.96 -2.50 6.71
CA LEU A 203 -4.84 -3.31 6.22
C LEU A 203 -5.06 -4.79 6.54
N ASP A 204 -5.59 -5.10 7.72
CA ASP A 204 -5.90 -6.46 8.15
C ASP A 204 -7.02 -7.09 7.30
N MET A 205 -8.04 -6.31 6.91
CA MET A 205 -9.07 -6.78 5.97
C MET A 205 -8.53 -7.12 4.58
N VAL A 206 -7.38 -6.56 4.19
CA VAL A 206 -6.77 -6.80 2.88
C VAL A 206 -5.78 -7.97 2.93
N THR A 207 -5.22 -8.30 4.10
CA THR A 207 -4.27 -9.41 4.30
C THR A 207 -4.93 -10.72 4.72
N LEU A 208 -6.07 -10.67 5.39
CA LEU A 208 -6.80 -11.85 5.84
C LEU A 208 -7.83 -12.27 4.78
N VAL A 209 -7.57 -13.40 4.12
CA VAL A 209 -8.62 -14.14 3.40
C VAL A 209 -9.09 -15.24 4.37
N GLU A 210 -10.27 -15.07 4.98
CA GLU A 210 -10.93 -16.15 5.73
C GLU A 210 -11.35 -17.32 4.80
#